data_AF-A0ABD0RF67-F1
#
_entry.id   AF-A0ABD0RF67-F1
#
_cell.length_a   1.000
_cell.length_b   1.000
_cell.length_c   1.000
_cell.angle_alpha   90.00
_cell.angle_beta   90.00
_cell.angle_gamma   90.00
#
_symmetry.space_group_name_H-M   'P 1'
#
loop_
_entity.id
_entity.type
_entity.pdbx_description
1 polymer ?
#
loop_
_entity_poly.entity_id
_entity_poly.type
_entity_poly.pdbx_seq_one_letter_code
_entity_poly.pdbx_strand_id
1 'polypeptide(L)'
;ADVRQRVWCRVGERFADVNFVDQVAHGGGGVMVWAGLCYGQRTQVHFIDGILNAQRYRDEILRPIVVPFIHDHHLMLQHDNARPH
;
A
#
# COMPACT_ATOMS: atom_id res chain seq x y z
N ALA A 1 1.53 15.10 4.75
CA ALA A 1 2.67 15.64 5.51
C ALA A 1 3.74 16.07 4.52
N ASP A 2 4.37 17.22 4.74
CA ASP A 2 5.49 17.66 3.89
C ASP A 2 6.73 16.80 4.21
N VAL A 3 7.22 16.05 3.22
CA VAL A 3 8.33 15.07 3.37
C VAL A 3 9.70 15.74 3.19
N ARG A 4 9.72 17.07 3.04
CA ARG A 4 10.94 17.84 2.81
C ARG A 4 11.75 17.95 4.11
N GLN A 5 12.98 17.48 4.06
CA GLN A 5 13.94 17.63 5.14
C GLN A 5 14.45 19.08 5.18
N ARG A 6 14.38 19.75 6.34
CA ARG A 6 14.95 21.09 6.51
C ARG A 6 16.43 20.94 6.84
N VAL A 7 17.29 21.43 5.94
CA VAL A 7 18.74 21.44 6.13
C VAL A 7 19.19 22.90 6.22
N TRP A 8 20.06 23.20 7.18
CA TRP A 8 20.70 24.50 7.29
C TRP A 8 21.97 24.52 6.44
N CYS A 9 22.16 25.55 5.62
CA CYS A 9 23.30 25.68 4.72
C CYS A 9 23.95 27.06 4.92
N ARG A 10 25.29 27.13 4.91
CA ARG A 10 26.03 28.40 5.00
C ARG A 10 25.81 29.23 3.73
N VAL A 11 25.78 30.55 3.88
CA VAL A 11 25.62 31.48 2.76
C VAL A 11 26.76 31.28 1.76
N GLY A 12 26.42 30.90 0.52
CA GLY A 12 27.37 30.66 -0.57
C GLY A 12 27.60 29.19 -0.92
N GLU A 13 27.16 28.23 -0.10
CA GLU A 13 27.44 26.79 -0.30
C GLU A 13 26.25 26.01 -0.90
N ARG A 14 25.23 26.72 -1.40
CA ARG A 14 23.96 26.15 -1.87
C ARG A 14 24.08 25.02 -2.90
N PHE A 15 25.18 24.99 -3.66
CA PHE A 15 25.43 24.01 -4.71
C PHE A 15 26.62 23.08 -4.43
N ALA A 16 27.11 23.00 -3.19
CA ALA A 16 28.13 22.02 -2.85
C ALA A 16 27.53 20.61 -2.84
N ASP A 17 28.24 19.61 -3.37
CA ASP A 17 27.77 18.21 -3.43
C ASP A 17 27.32 17.66 -2.06
N VAL A 18 27.98 18.09 -0.98
CA VAL A 18 27.62 17.72 0.41
C VAL A 18 26.24 18.24 0.85
N ASN A 19 25.67 19.20 0.13
CA ASN A 19 24.39 19.83 0.42
C ASN A 19 23.26 19.28 -0.46
N PHE A 20 23.54 18.28 -1.30
CA PHE A 20 22.53 17.53 -2.05
C PHE A 20 22.34 16.13 -1.47
N VAL A 21 21.09 15.70 -1.38
CA VAL A 21 20.73 14.31 -1.13
C VAL A 21 19.97 13.85 -2.37
N ASP A 22 20.51 12.82 -3.05
CA ASP A 22 19.81 12.20 -4.17
C ASP A 22 18.48 11.62 -3.69
N GLN A 23 17.39 12.19 -4.19
CA GLN A 23 16.05 11.69 -3.91
C GLN A 23 15.62 10.79 -5.07
N VAL A 24 15.81 9.48 -4.91
CA VAL A 24 15.14 8.49 -5.77
C VAL A 24 13.64 8.57 -5.52
N ALA A 25 12.84 8.66 -6.59
CA ALA A 25 11.39 8.84 -6.50
C ALA A 25 10.68 7.78 -5.63
N HIS A 26 11.27 6.58 -5.47
CA HIS A 26 10.70 5.43 -4.76
C HIS A 26 11.78 4.59 -4.03
N GLY A 27 12.74 5.24 -3.35
CA GLY A 27 13.91 4.55 -2.76
C GLY A 27 13.67 3.64 -1.56
N GLY A 28 12.45 3.63 -1.00
CA GLY A 28 12.07 2.74 0.09
C GLY A 28 11.14 1.66 -0.44
N GLY A 29 11.52 0.39 -0.32
CA GLY A 29 10.66 -0.73 -0.67
C GLY A 29 9.25 -0.56 -0.10
N GLY A 30 8.23 -0.84 -0.92
CA GLY A 30 6.83 -0.72 -0.52
C GLY A 30 6.30 -2.00 0.12
N VAL A 31 5.39 -1.86 1.06
CA VAL A 31 4.60 -2.99 1.60
C VAL A 31 3.24 -2.98 0.91
N MET A 32 2.85 -4.10 0.32
CA MET A 32 1.51 -4.28 -0.25
C MET A 32 0.57 -4.83 0.83
N VAL A 33 -0.62 -4.26 0.94
CA VAL A 33 -1.65 -4.71 1.88
C VAL A 33 -3.00 -4.81 1.20
N TRP A 34 -3.87 -5.67 1.74
CA TRP A 34 -5.27 -5.76 1.36
C TRP A 34 -6.16 -5.55 2.58
N ALA A 35 -7.26 -4.81 2.40
CA ALA A 35 -8.29 -4.64 3.42
C ALA A 35 -9.65 -4.35 2.77
N GLY A 36 -10.71 -4.87 3.36
CA GLY A 36 -12.10 -4.54 3.04
C GLY A 36 -12.73 -3.68 4.14
N LEU A 37 -13.56 -2.72 3.73
CA LEU A 37 -14.30 -1.83 4.63
C LEU A 37 -15.77 -1.79 4.20
N CYS A 38 -16.68 -1.83 5.16
CA CYS A 38 -18.11 -1.56 4.94
C CYS A 38 -18.66 -0.69 6.08
N TYR A 39 -19.96 -0.41 6.07
CA TYR A 39 -20.59 0.37 7.13
C TYR A 39 -20.55 -0.38 8.47
N GLY A 40 -19.88 0.20 9.47
CA GLY A 40 -19.81 -0.34 10.83
C GLY A 40 -18.85 -1.51 11.03
N GLN A 41 -18.23 -2.05 9.97
CA GLN A 41 -17.35 -3.23 10.06
C GLN A 41 -16.19 -3.15 9.07
N ARG A 42 -15.14 -3.94 9.33
CA ARG A 42 -13.94 -4.03 8.47
C ARG A 42 -13.32 -5.41 8.57
N THR A 43 -12.62 -5.83 7.53
CA THR A 43 -11.73 -7.00 7.61
C THR A 43 -10.45 -6.63 8.35
N GLN A 44 -9.70 -7.64 8.81
CA GLN A 44 -8.32 -7.43 9.20
C GLN A 44 -7.48 -7.02 7.97
N VAL A 45 -6.46 -6.18 8.18
CA VAL A 45 -5.48 -5.85 7.15
C VAL A 45 -4.60 -7.08 6.91
N HIS A 46 -4.53 -7.53 5.66
CA HIS A 46 -3.70 -8.63 5.23
C HIS A 46 -2.45 -8.10 4.54
N PHE A 47 -1.27 -8.51 4.99
CA PHE A 47 0.01 -8.13 4.38
C PHE A 47 0.33 -9.10 3.24
N ILE A 48 0.61 -8.54 2.06
CA ILE A 48 0.96 -9.32 0.88
C ILE A 48 2.47 -9.23 0.69
N ASP A 49 3.12 -10.38 0.73
CA ASP A 49 4.53 -10.50 0.39
C ASP A 49 4.69 -10.68 -1.13
N GLY A 50 5.48 -9.81 -1.77
CA GLY A 50 5.73 -9.84 -3.21
C GLY A 50 4.51 -9.51 -4.10
N ILE A 51 4.48 -10.07 -5.31
CA ILE A 51 3.48 -9.75 -6.34
C ILE A 51 2.20 -10.58 -6.10
N LEU A 52 1.05 -9.89 -6.08
CA LEU A 52 -0.28 -10.51 -6.05
C LEU A 52 -0.73 -10.87 -7.47
N ASN A 53 -0.71 -12.16 -7.79
CA ASN A 53 -1.29 -12.69 -9.03
C ASN A 53 -2.72 -13.22 -8.78
N ALA A 54 -3.44 -13.60 -9.85
CA ALA A 54 -4.83 -14.04 -9.73
C ALA A 54 -5.03 -15.28 -8.83
N GLN A 55 -4.09 -16.24 -8.86
CA GLN A 55 -4.16 -17.43 -8.01
C GLN A 55 -3.99 -17.07 -6.53
N ARG A 56 -2.99 -16.24 -6.23
CA ARG A 56 -2.76 -15.71 -4.89
C ARG A 56 -3.90 -14.84 -4.42
N TYR A 57 -4.47 -14.00 -5.28
CA TYR A 57 -5.66 -13.21 -4.94
C TYR A 57 -6.83 -14.12 -4.54
N ARG A 58 -7.08 -15.20 -5.29
CA ARG A 58 -8.09 -16.19 -4.92
C ARG A 58 -7.80 -16.87 -3.57
N ASP A 59 -6.57 -17.33 -3.38
CA ASP A 59 -6.21 -18.22 -2.27
C ASP A 59 -5.86 -17.50 -0.97
N GLU A 60 -5.29 -16.30 -1.05
CA GLU A 60 -4.88 -15.47 0.09
C GLU A 60 -5.94 -14.43 0.46
N ILE A 61 -6.75 -13.96 -0.50
CA ILE A 61 -7.73 -12.89 -0.26
C ILE A 61 -9.18 -13.38 -0.38
N LEU A 62 -9.58 -13.90 -1.54
CA LEU A 62 -11.00 -14.18 -1.77
C LEU A 62 -11.53 -15.30 -0.88
N ARG A 63 -10.90 -16.47 -0.91
CA ARG A 63 -11.35 -17.66 -0.16
C ARG A 63 -11.31 -17.48 1.36
N PRO A 64 -10.20 -17.01 1.96
CA PRO A 64 -10.09 -16.97 3.42
C PRO A 64 -10.71 -15.71 4.04
N ILE A 65 -10.80 -14.60 3.31
CA ILE A 65 -11.22 -13.31 3.89
C ILE A 65 -12.55 -12.85 3.30
N VAL A 66 -12.65 -12.70 1.97
CA VAL A 66 -13.81 -12.07 1.34
C VAL A 66 -15.06 -12.95 1.42
N VAL A 67 -14.95 -14.22 1.06
CA VAL A 67 -16.11 -15.15 1.01
C VAL A 67 -16.77 -15.29 2.39
N PRO A 68 -16.05 -15.56 3.49
CA PRO A 68 -16.65 -15.61 4.81
C PRO A 68 -17.25 -14.26 5.22
N PHE A 69 -16.52 -13.16 4.98
CA PHE A 69 -16.98 -11.84 5.41
C PHE A 69 -18.27 -11.41 4.69
N ILE A 70 -18.39 -11.71 3.40
CA ILE A 70 -19.61 -11.45 2.63
C ILE A 70 -20.75 -12.35 3.09
N HIS A 71 -20.47 -13.62 3.32
CA HIS A 71 -21.48 -14.58 3.77
C HIS A 71 -22.06 -14.17 5.12
N ASP A 72 -21.22 -13.82 6.09
CA ASP A 72 -21.62 -13.52 7.46
C ASP A 72 -22.36 -12.19 7.60
N HIS A 73 -22.10 -11.24 6.68
CA HIS A 73 -22.64 -9.89 6.74
C HIS A 73 -23.62 -9.56 5.60
N HIS A 74 -23.90 -10.53 4.72
CA HIS A 74 -24.78 -10.39 3.56
C HIS A 74 -24.44 -9.19 2.66
N LEU A 75 -23.15 -9.05 2.30
CA LEU A 75 -22.62 -7.92 1.54
C LEU A 75 -22.37 -8.25 0.06
N MET A 76 -21.99 -7.25 -0.74
CA MET A 76 -21.41 -7.45 -2.07
C MET A 76 -19.99 -6.91 -2.11
N LEU A 77 -19.09 -7.62 -2.81
CA LEU A 77 -17.73 -7.14 -3.02
C LEU A 77 -17.72 -6.04 -4.07
N GLN A 78 -16.98 -4.97 -3.80
CA GLN A 78 -16.52 -4.03 -4.81
C GLN A 78 -14.99 -3.97 -4.76
N HIS A 79 -14.35 -4.16 -5.91
CA HIS A 79 -12.90 -4.03 -6.13
C HIS A 79 -12.65 -3.35 -7.47
N ASP A 80 -11.41 -2.93 -7.73
CA ASP A 80 -11.04 -2.30 -9.00
C ASP A 80 -10.91 -3.35 -10.14
N ASN A 81 -10.55 -2.91 -11.34
CA ASN A 81 -10.37 -3.79 -12.50
C ASN A 81 -8.90 -4.21 -12.70
N ALA A 82 -8.11 -4.34 -11.64
CA ALA A 82 -6.73 -4.83 -11.76
C ALA A 82 -6.69 -6.24 -12.36
N ARG A 83 -5.62 -6.55 -13.10
CA ARG A 83 -5.45 -7.83 -13.80
C ARG A 83 -5.65 -9.09 -12.94
N PRO A 84 -5.30 -9.12 -11.64
CA PRO A 84 -5.54 -10.28 -10.79
C PRO A 84 -7.01 -10.52 -10.40
N HIS A 85 -7.90 -9.55 -10.65
CA HIS A 85 -9.30 -9.57 -10.23
C HIS A 85 -10.19 -10.34 -11.20
#